data_AF-A0A2B7YZ59-F1
#
_entry.id   AF-A0A2B7YZ59-F1
#
_cell.length_a   1.000
_cell.length_b   1.000
_cell.length_c   1.000
_cell.angle_alpha   90.00
_cell.angle_beta   90.00
_cell.angle_gamma   90.00
#
_symmetry.space_group_name_H-M   'P 1'
#
loop_
_entity.id
_entity.type
_entity.pdbx_description
1 polymer ?
#
loop_
_entity_poly.entity_id
_entity_poly.type
_entity_poly.pdbx_seq_one_letter_code
_entity_poly.pdbx_strand_id
1 'polypeptide(L)'
;MSPRQRVLRKQLPGDPLASQYNKTIRQSSAEQLSPNGTDEKDRTSTTMRRLLVYTSVVGGVVLFLACTHLYLFFSPQLLWHQEPHFEPHRPLNLGRRIKLNSTASSVPDFHLPLRTSGSKILDSRDAVVKLTSINWYGASDVIYIPSGLDTRHRDEIALLIRRMGFNSVRLPYADEMVRKNPFIPDDELSANPDLVGQRALDVFFAVVNSLTDAGLMVIPNDHITQAAWCCGTNLSDLCDGGWSNDWLEPFCRVRQTEEDWIQNWETVMRPLANNPLVVGADLRNEVRGIWGTMPWDTWASAAEKASERLLSINRNWLMFIEGISSANDLSGVRKRPVKLSVPDRVVYSSHIYSWSGWGQLWTYGKRPFESFAGAMIDNWAYLISDEIAPVWVGELGVSDMPNEEDLNYWDHLAAYLRNTDTSWGYWALNPRKPGSNDWESYGLVDDDWETVRWDYRMDDMVTLGLTPHHKSNPVPPENGQIPIQAQN
;
A
#
# COMPACT_ATOMS: atom_id res chain seq x y z
N MET A 1 -21.94 82.89 25.07
CA MET A 1 -23.28 82.33 24.82
C MET A 1 -23.41 81.04 25.62
N SER A 2 -24.45 80.93 26.45
CA SER A 2 -24.70 79.87 27.44
C SER A 2 -26.22 79.56 27.40
N PRO A 3 -26.81 78.59 28.13
CA PRO A 3 -26.36 77.26 28.57
C PRO A 3 -27.54 76.20 28.64
N ARG A 4 -27.27 75.06 29.33
CA ARG A 4 -28.18 74.15 30.11
C ARG A 4 -28.88 73.00 29.35
N GLN A 5 -28.68 71.72 29.71
CA GLN A 5 -29.09 70.96 30.92
C GLN A 5 -30.62 70.90 31.17
N ARG A 6 -31.26 69.72 31.06
CA ARG A 6 -31.80 68.92 32.21
C ARG A 6 -32.77 67.78 31.82
N VAL A 7 -32.67 66.79 32.70
CA VAL A 7 -33.42 65.56 33.02
C VAL A 7 -34.93 65.78 33.37
N LEU A 8 -35.70 64.67 33.33
CA LEU A 8 -37.05 64.35 33.90
C LEU A 8 -38.23 64.57 32.93
N ARG A 9 -39.27 63.73 32.83
CA ARG A 9 -40.01 62.97 33.86
C ARG A 9 -40.95 61.93 33.20
N LYS A 10 -41.22 60.82 33.89
CA LYS A 10 -42.32 59.86 33.65
C LYS A 10 -43.71 60.53 33.69
N GLN A 11 -44.67 60.05 32.89
CA GLN A 11 -46.05 59.71 33.33
C GLN A 11 -46.89 59.06 32.21
N LEU A 12 -47.33 57.82 32.43
CA LEU A 12 -48.60 57.21 31.94
C LEU A 12 -49.80 57.92 32.65
N PRO A 13 -51.10 57.61 32.41
CA PRO A 13 -51.78 56.71 31.44
C PRO A 13 -52.98 57.41 30.73
N GLY A 14 -53.77 56.70 29.90
CA GLY A 14 -55.06 57.23 29.44
C GLY A 14 -55.73 56.48 28.29
N ASP A 15 -56.07 55.22 28.52
CA ASP A 15 -57.14 54.49 27.82
C ASP A 15 -58.52 55.02 28.34
N PRO A 16 -59.71 54.65 27.81
CA PRO A 16 -60.18 54.48 26.44
C PRO A 16 -61.67 54.95 26.24
N LEU A 17 -62.27 54.55 25.10
CA LEU A 17 -63.71 54.27 24.89
C LEU A 17 -64.68 55.42 24.53
N ALA A 18 -64.96 55.51 23.23
CA ALA A 18 -66.32 55.60 22.69
C ALA A 18 -66.40 54.61 21.52
N SER A 19 -66.77 53.35 21.76
CA SER A 19 -68.15 52.85 21.80
C SER A 19 -68.95 53.19 20.54
N GLN A 20 -69.17 52.17 19.72
CA GLN A 20 -70.46 51.90 19.09
C GLN A 20 -70.41 50.45 18.58
N TYR A 21 -71.38 49.57 18.76
CA TYR A 21 -72.46 49.38 19.72
C TYR A 21 -73.06 48.04 19.27
N ASN A 22 -73.25 47.08 20.19
CA ASN A 22 -74.15 45.92 20.09
C ASN A 22 -73.82 44.84 19.01
N LYS A 23 -73.98 43.53 19.23
CA LYS A 23 -74.88 42.83 20.15
C LYS A 23 -74.39 41.39 20.34
N THR A 24 -74.70 40.89 21.51
CA THR A 24 -74.29 39.68 22.22
C THR A 24 -74.73 38.33 21.61
N ILE A 25 -73.85 37.33 21.75
CA ILE A 25 -74.03 35.86 21.92
C ILE A 25 -74.41 34.96 20.73
N ARG A 26 -73.43 34.17 20.26
CA ARG A 26 -73.53 32.70 20.13
C ARG A 26 -72.15 32.04 20.13
N GLN A 27 -72.03 30.94 20.86
CA GLN A 27 -70.86 30.07 20.99
C GLN A 27 -70.53 29.30 19.70
N SER A 28 -69.28 28.84 19.63
CA SER A 28 -68.74 27.69 18.88
C SER A 28 -68.26 27.92 17.43
N SER A 29 -67.09 27.32 17.16
CA SER A 29 -66.61 26.73 15.88
C SER A 29 -65.36 27.37 15.24
N ALA A 30 -64.24 26.64 15.42
CA ALA A 30 -63.26 26.18 14.42
C ALA A 30 -62.41 27.16 13.58
N GLU A 31 -61.09 26.98 13.78
CA GLU A 31 -60.01 26.73 12.80
C GLU A 31 -59.49 27.76 11.77
N GLN A 32 -58.15 27.92 11.88
CA GLN A 32 -57.08 27.94 10.86
C GLN A 32 -57.00 29.03 9.79
N LEU A 33 -55.82 29.66 9.70
CA LEU A 33 -55.05 29.84 8.45
C LEU A 33 -53.58 30.29 8.72
N SER A 34 -52.67 29.70 7.94
CA SER A 34 -51.19 29.81 7.92
C SER A 34 -50.69 30.90 6.94
N PRO A 35 -49.38 31.25 6.91
CA PRO A 35 -48.61 30.95 5.69
C PRO A 35 -47.15 30.50 5.89
N ASN A 36 -46.68 29.70 4.93
CA ASN A 36 -45.35 29.07 4.81
C ASN A 36 -44.72 29.49 3.47
N GLY A 37 -43.39 29.62 3.38
CA GLY A 37 -42.71 29.75 2.08
C GLY A 37 -41.26 30.23 2.14
N THR A 38 -40.29 29.31 2.28
CA THR A 38 -38.89 29.43 1.77
C THR A 38 -38.02 28.17 1.95
N ASP A 39 -38.56 27.00 2.30
CA ASP A 39 -37.75 25.82 2.71
C ASP A 39 -37.87 24.58 1.78
N GLU A 40 -38.49 24.71 0.61
CA GLU A 40 -38.94 23.55 -0.19
C GLU A 40 -38.02 23.17 -1.37
N LYS A 41 -37.12 24.07 -1.81
CA LYS A 41 -36.23 23.82 -2.96
C LYS A 41 -34.97 23.01 -2.63
N ASP A 42 -34.45 23.06 -1.40
CA ASP A 42 -33.25 22.30 -1.00
C ASP A 42 -33.55 20.87 -0.55
N ARG A 43 -34.74 20.64 0.03
CA ARG A 43 -35.19 19.29 0.41
C ARG A 43 -35.54 18.42 -0.80
N THR A 44 -36.04 19.01 -1.89
CA THR A 44 -36.44 18.28 -3.10
C THR A 44 -35.24 17.72 -3.89
N SER A 45 -34.13 18.47 -3.97
CA SER A 45 -32.87 18.02 -4.61
C SER A 45 -32.22 16.83 -3.90
N THR A 46 -32.16 16.88 -2.57
CA THR A 46 -31.57 15.84 -1.73
C THR A 46 -32.43 14.56 -1.72
N THR A 47 -33.76 14.72 -1.80
CA THR A 47 -34.72 13.61 -1.81
C THR A 47 -34.72 12.87 -3.15
N MET A 48 -34.59 13.56 -4.29
CA MET A 48 -34.46 12.90 -5.60
C MET A 48 -33.16 12.10 -5.75
N ARG A 49 -32.02 12.61 -5.25
CA ARG A 49 -30.75 11.86 -5.26
C ARG A 49 -30.81 10.60 -4.39
N ARG A 50 -31.49 10.67 -3.24
CA ARG A 50 -31.74 9.51 -2.37
C ARG A 50 -32.66 8.47 -3.01
N LEU A 51 -33.68 8.90 -3.76
CA LEU A 51 -34.63 8.00 -4.43
C LEU A 51 -34.00 7.22 -5.59
N LEU A 52 -33.09 7.85 -6.36
CA LEU A 52 -32.34 7.21 -7.46
C LEU A 52 -31.31 6.17 -6.98
N VAL A 53 -30.67 6.43 -5.83
CA VAL A 53 -29.82 5.45 -5.16
C VAL A 53 -30.67 4.30 -4.61
N TYR A 54 -31.85 4.60 -4.04
CA TYR A 54 -32.77 3.59 -3.50
C TYR A 54 -33.28 2.62 -4.57
N THR A 55 -33.70 3.11 -5.74
CA THR A 55 -34.22 2.24 -6.81
C THR A 55 -33.13 1.35 -7.43
N SER A 56 -31.89 1.83 -7.48
CA SER A 56 -30.74 1.08 -8.01
C SER A 56 -30.26 0.00 -7.02
N VAL A 57 -30.22 0.33 -5.72
CA VAL A 57 -29.84 -0.59 -4.65
C VAL A 57 -30.91 -1.67 -4.45
N VAL A 58 -32.20 -1.31 -4.44
CA VAL A 58 -33.29 -2.28 -4.28
C VAL A 58 -33.39 -3.20 -5.49
N GLY A 59 -33.17 -2.70 -6.71
CA GLY A 59 -33.13 -3.53 -7.92
C GLY A 59 -32.00 -4.57 -7.91
N GLY A 60 -30.80 -4.18 -7.44
CA GLY A 60 -29.66 -5.09 -7.28
C GLY A 60 -29.87 -6.14 -6.18
N VAL A 61 -30.50 -5.76 -5.07
CA VAL A 61 -30.81 -6.67 -3.95
C VAL A 61 -31.83 -7.73 -4.37
N VAL A 62 -32.84 -7.39 -5.17
CA VAL A 62 -33.83 -8.37 -5.65
C VAL A 62 -33.22 -9.39 -6.62
N LEU A 63 -32.28 -8.96 -7.48
CA LEU A 63 -31.56 -9.85 -8.39
C LEU A 63 -30.61 -10.79 -7.62
N PHE A 64 -29.94 -10.26 -6.59
CA PHE A 64 -29.03 -11.01 -5.72
C PHE A 64 -29.78 -12.06 -4.88
N LEU A 65 -30.95 -11.70 -4.33
CA LEU A 65 -31.80 -12.60 -3.55
C LEU A 65 -32.33 -13.79 -4.38
N ALA A 66 -32.64 -13.57 -5.66
CA ALA A 66 -33.07 -14.62 -6.58
C ALA A 66 -31.93 -15.61 -6.92
N CYS A 67 -30.68 -15.14 -6.99
CA CYS A 67 -29.49 -15.98 -7.21
C CYS A 67 -29.08 -16.75 -5.95
N THR A 68 -29.22 -16.16 -4.75
CA THR A 68 -28.92 -16.86 -3.48
C THR A 68 -29.94 -17.96 -3.15
N HIS A 69 -31.19 -17.85 -3.62
CA HIS A 69 -32.20 -18.89 -3.43
C HIS A 69 -31.92 -20.19 -4.22
N LEU A 70 -31.17 -20.09 -5.33
CA LEU A 70 -30.74 -21.24 -6.14
C LEU A 70 -29.50 -21.94 -5.57
N TYR A 71 -28.64 -21.22 -4.84
CA TYR A 71 -27.40 -21.76 -4.27
C TYR A 71 -27.63 -22.51 -2.94
N LEU A 72 -28.67 -22.13 -2.18
CA LEU A 72 -29.00 -22.74 -0.88
C LEU A 72 -29.75 -24.08 -0.96
N PHE A 73 -30.02 -24.61 -2.17
CA PHE A 73 -30.66 -25.92 -2.36
C PHE A 73 -29.67 -27.09 -2.45
N PHE A 74 -28.37 -26.84 -2.57
CA PHE A 74 -27.33 -27.88 -2.60
C PHE A 74 -26.23 -27.61 -1.56
N SER A 75 -26.54 -27.97 -0.32
CA SER A 75 -25.68 -28.80 0.57
C SER A 75 -25.66 -28.32 2.03
N PRO A 76 -25.57 -29.27 2.99
CA PRO A 76 -26.07 -29.09 4.34
C PRO A 76 -25.00 -28.64 5.34
N GLN A 77 -25.51 -28.01 6.39
CA GLN A 77 -24.85 -27.57 7.61
C GLN A 77 -24.22 -28.73 8.41
N LEU A 78 -23.21 -28.45 9.23
CA LEU A 78 -23.22 -28.84 10.65
C LEU A 78 -22.25 -27.98 11.50
N LEU A 79 -22.66 -27.79 12.75
CA LEU A 79 -22.28 -26.73 13.71
C LEU A 79 -21.57 -27.29 14.97
N TRP A 80 -21.12 -26.35 15.83
CA TRP A 80 -20.88 -26.42 17.30
C TRP A 80 -19.46 -26.91 17.73
N HIS A 81 -18.74 -26.42 18.75
CA HIS A 81 -18.99 -25.41 19.81
C HIS A 81 -17.69 -25.07 20.59
N GLN A 82 -17.70 -23.90 21.26
CA GLN A 82 -17.08 -23.51 22.56
C GLN A 82 -15.57 -23.23 22.73
N GLU A 83 -15.30 -22.02 23.24
CA GLU A 83 -14.05 -21.56 23.89
C GLU A 83 -13.90 -22.07 25.33
N PRO A 84 -12.71 -21.89 25.95
CA PRO A 84 -12.65 -20.88 27.03
C PRO A 84 -11.32 -20.11 27.21
N HIS A 85 -11.50 -18.93 27.81
CA HIS A 85 -10.61 -17.99 28.52
C HIS A 85 -9.32 -18.50 29.21
N PHE A 86 -8.29 -17.63 29.32
CA PHE A 86 -7.64 -17.21 30.59
C PHE A 86 -6.63 -16.04 30.41
N GLU A 87 -6.52 -15.17 31.43
CA GLU A 87 -5.56 -14.05 31.61
C GLU A 87 -4.33 -14.46 32.50
N PRO A 88 -3.46 -13.57 33.07
CA PRO A 88 -2.45 -12.67 32.46
C PRO A 88 -1.03 -12.69 33.14
N HIS A 89 -0.07 -12.00 32.49
CA HIS A 89 1.20 -11.37 33.00
C HIS A 89 2.51 -12.19 33.17
N ARG A 90 3.61 -11.79 32.51
CA ARG A 90 4.71 -10.88 32.99
C ARG A 90 5.96 -10.95 32.06
N PRO A 91 6.80 -9.90 32.01
CA PRO A 91 7.83 -9.70 30.98
C PRO A 91 9.24 -10.14 31.41
N LEU A 92 10.13 -10.50 30.47
CA LEU A 92 11.59 -10.54 30.71
C LEU A 92 12.49 -10.54 29.45
N ASN A 93 13.29 -9.47 29.36
CA ASN A 93 14.68 -9.33 28.89
C ASN A 93 15.22 -10.25 27.78
N LEU A 94 15.41 -9.66 26.60
CA LEU A 94 16.20 -10.19 25.49
C LEU A 94 17.58 -9.54 25.42
N GLY A 95 18.62 -10.34 25.63
CA GLY A 95 20.00 -9.90 25.47
C GLY A 95 20.93 -11.06 25.18
N ARG A 96 21.10 -11.43 23.89
CA ARG A 96 22.33 -12.03 23.40
C ARG A 96 22.46 -11.94 21.87
N ARG A 97 23.33 -11.04 21.40
CA ARG A 97 23.79 -10.98 20.01
C ARG A 97 24.70 -12.17 19.70
N ILE A 98 24.42 -12.91 18.64
CA ILE A 98 25.33 -13.90 18.03
C ILE A 98 26.28 -13.16 17.09
N LYS A 99 27.58 -13.43 17.19
CA LYS A 99 28.62 -12.95 16.25
C LYS A 99 28.73 -13.96 15.10
N LEU A 100 28.43 -13.54 13.87
CA LEU A 100 28.77 -14.27 12.65
C LEU A 100 30.11 -13.77 12.09
N ASN A 101 31.04 -14.70 11.83
CA ASN A 101 32.34 -14.42 11.22
C ASN A 101 32.21 -14.28 9.70
N SER A 102 32.84 -13.22 9.18
CA SER A 102 32.83 -12.71 7.81
C SER A 102 33.50 -13.61 6.77
N THR A 103 32.94 -13.66 5.55
CA THR A 103 33.61 -13.17 4.31
C THR A 103 32.58 -12.97 3.19
N ALA A 104 31.78 -11.90 3.29
CA ALA A 104 31.14 -11.22 2.16
C ALA A 104 30.64 -9.84 2.62
N SER A 105 31.48 -9.07 3.32
CA SER A 105 31.18 -7.66 3.57
C SER A 105 31.67 -6.87 2.36
N SER A 106 30.92 -6.91 1.25
CA SER A 106 30.93 -5.75 0.36
C SER A 106 29.95 -4.76 0.97
N VAL A 107 30.50 -3.88 1.81
CA VAL A 107 29.84 -2.62 2.18
C VAL A 107 29.29 -2.04 0.87
N PRO A 108 28.01 -1.65 0.82
CA PRO A 108 27.46 -1.09 -0.41
C PRO A 108 28.32 0.09 -0.87
N ASP A 109 28.67 0.15 -2.16
CA ASP A 109 29.51 1.21 -2.74
C ASP A 109 28.69 2.49 -2.99
N PHE A 110 27.97 2.94 -1.97
CA PHE A 110 27.21 4.19 -1.98
C PHE A 110 27.30 4.89 -0.62
N HIS A 111 27.18 6.21 -0.64
CA HIS A 111 27.29 7.05 0.54
C HIS A 111 25.96 7.69 0.90
N LEU A 112 25.49 7.43 2.11
CA LEU A 112 24.24 8.01 2.61
C LEU A 112 24.47 9.46 3.10
N PRO A 113 23.41 10.29 3.20
CA PRO A 113 22.04 10.01 2.76
C PRO A 113 21.86 10.08 1.24
N LEU A 114 20.80 9.47 0.74
CA LEU A 114 20.40 9.61 -0.66
C LEU A 114 19.62 10.92 -0.89
N ARG A 115 19.64 11.41 -2.13
CA ARG A 115 18.85 12.55 -2.59
C ARG A 115 18.44 12.36 -4.05
N THR A 116 17.52 13.16 -4.55
CA THR A 116 17.15 13.16 -5.97
C THR A 116 17.77 14.34 -6.72
N SER A 117 18.00 14.19 -8.01
CA SER A 117 18.43 15.28 -8.89
C SER A 117 18.12 14.93 -10.34
N GLY A 118 17.31 15.76 -11.00
CA GLY A 118 16.76 15.43 -12.32
C GLY A 118 16.07 14.07 -12.28
N SER A 119 16.43 13.19 -13.22
CA SER A 119 15.94 11.82 -13.33
C SER A 119 16.63 10.78 -12.42
N LYS A 120 17.55 11.20 -11.53
CA LYS A 120 18.44 10.29 -10.80
C LYS A 120 18.25 10.33 -9.29
N ILE A 121 18.50 9.19 -8.66
CA ILE A 121 18.79 9.07 -7.22
C ILE A 121 20.32 9.11 -7.08
N LEU A 122 20.80 9.98 -6.21
CA LEU A 122 22.22 10.21 -5.97
C LEU A 122 22.57 9.91 -4.52
N ASP A 123 23.79 9.42 -4.32
CA ASP A 123 24.42 9.32 -3.01
C ASP A 123 24.99 10.69 -2.57
N SER A 124 25.53 10.78 -1.36
CA SER A 124 26.09 12.04 -0.82
C SER A 124 27.42 12.47 -1.46
N ARG A 125 27.97 11.67 -2.39
CA ARG A 125 29.11 11.98 -3.26
C ARG A 125 28.69 12.21 -4.72
N ASP A 126 27.40 12.40 -4.97
CA ASP A 126 26.80 12.60 -6.29
C ASP A 126 26.95 11.40 -7.26
N ALA A 127 27.25 10.20 -6.73
CA ALA A 127 27.21 8.98 -7.52
C ALA A 127 25.76 8.52 -7.71
N VAL A 128 25.42 8.07 -8.92
CA VAL A 128 24.08 7.54 -9.22
C VAL A 128 23.88 6.22 -8.49
N VAL A 129 22.78 6.12 -7.75
CA VAL A 129 22.36 4.90 -7.07
C VAL A 129 21.16 4.32 -7.82
N LYS A 130 21.35 3.16 -8.43
CA LYS A 130 20.25 2.36 -8.99
C LYS A 130 19.73 1.42 -7.93
N LEU A 131 18.43 1.50 -7.63
CA LEU A 131 17.77 0.54 -6.74
C LEU A 131 17.42 -0.71 -7.55
N THR A 132 17.96 -1.85 -7.13
CA THR A 132 17.56 -3.19 -7.56
C THR A 132 16.92 -3.84 -6.34
N SER A 133 15.61 -3.63 -6.23
CA SER A 133 14.82 -4.01 -5.06
C SER A 133 14.18 -5.39 -5.21
N ILE A 134 13.87 -6.02 -4.09
CA ILE A 134 12.95 -7.14 -4.00
C ILE A 134 11.83 -6.84 -3.00
N ASN A 135 10.63 -7.35 -3.25
CA ASN A 135 9.51 -7.28 -2.33
C ASN A 135 9.51 -8.49 -1.39
N TRP A 136 9.48 -8.24 -0.08
CA TRP A 136 9.30 -9.30 0.94
C TRP A 136 8.02 -9.01 1.72
N TYR A 137 6.92 -9.64 1.31
CA TYR A 137 5.61 -9.40 1.92
C TYR A 137 5.35 -10.31 3.13
N GLY A 138 4.24 -10.07 3.82
CA GLY A 138 3.78 -10.83 4.98
C GLY A 138 3.20 -9.92 6.07
N ALA A 139 3.87 -8.80 6.36
CA ALA A 139 3.40 -7.86 7.37
C ALA A 139 2.15 -7.06 6.94
N SER A 140 1.87 -7.05 5.64
CA SER A 140 0.61 -6.61 5.04
C SER A 140 -0.52 -7.63 5.19
N ASP A 141 -0.20 -8.87 5.53
CA ASP A 141 -1.13 -10.00 5.50
C ASP A 141 -1.64 -10.36 6.89
N VAL A 142 -2.47 -11.40 6.97
CA VAL A 142 -3.26 -11.76 8.16
C VAL A 142 -2.44 -12.14 9.40
N ILE A 143 -1.15 -12.43 9.23
CA ILE A 143 -0.22 -12.76 10.33
C ILE A 143 0.53 -11.51 10.84
N TYR A 144 0.49 -10.39 10.11
CA TYR A 144 1.08 -9.11 10.50
C TYR A 144 2.61 -9.10 10.67
N ILE A 145 3.33 -10.09 10.14
CA ILE A 145 4.80 -10.11 10.09
C ILE A 145 5.31 -10.62 8.74
N PRO A 146 6.52 -10.23 8.29
CA PRO A 146 7.10 -10.77 7.05
C PRO A 146 7.10 -12.30 7.08
N SER A 147 6.74 -12.94 5.96
CA SER A 147 6.61 -14.40 5.93
C SER A 147 7.97 -15.10 6.03
N GLY A 148 7.97 -16.37 6.44
CA GLY A 148 9.15 -17.23 6.48
C GLY A 148 9.90 -17.24 7.81
N LEU A 149 9.45 -16.46 8.81
CA LEU A 149 10.10 -16.41 10.14
C LEU A 149 9.85 -17.67 11.00
N ASP A 150 8.89 -18.49 10.61
CA ASP A 150 8.68 -19.85 11.09
C ASP A 150 9.71 -20.83 10.49
N THR A 151 10.12 -20.59 9.25
CA THR A 151 10.96 -21.53 8.51
C THR A 151 12.45 -21.20 8.63
N ARG A 152 12.82 -19.91 8.64
CA ARG A 152 14.22 -19.46 8.55
C ARG A 152 14.46 -18.23 9.42
N HIS A 153 15.67 -18.13 9.98
CA HIS A 153 16.04 -16.96 10.77
C HIS A 153 16.12 -15.71 9.88
N ARG A 154 15.55 -14.59 10.31
CA ARG A 154 15.49 -13.33 9.54
C ARG A 154 16.85 -12.84 9.02
N ASP A 155 17.92 -13.07 9.78
CA ASP A 155 19.29 -12.70 9.37
C ASP A 155 19.76 -13.54 8.17
N GLU A 156 19.36 -14.81 8.09
CA GLU A 156 19.71 -15.69 6.99
C GLU A 156 18.97 -15.31 5.71
N ILE A 157 17.68 -14.94 5.84
CA ILE A 157 16.87 -14.41 4.74
C ILE A 157 17.47 -13.07 4.24
N ALA A 158 17.82 -12.15 5.13
CA ALA A 158 18.45 -10.89 4.77
C ALA A 158 19.78 -11.10 4.02
N LEU A 159 20.62 -12.02 4.50
CA LEU A 159 21.87 -12.37 3.82
C LEU A 159 21.61 -13.09 2.49
N LEU A 160 20.53 -13.87 2.36
CA LEU A 160 20.14 -14.49 1.10
C LEU A 160 19.79 -13.44 0.05
N ILE A 161 18.94 -12.47 0.39
CA ILE A 161 18.58 -11.35 -0.50
C ILE A 161 19.84 -10.62 -0.97
N ARG A 162 20.78 -10.35 -0.05
CA ARG A 162 22.06 -9.73 -0.39
C ARG A 162 22.89 -10.59 -1.34
N ARG A 163 22.94 -11.91 -1.14
CA ARG A 163 23.65 -12.86 -2.02
C ARG A 163 23.01 -12.97 -3.41
N MET A 164 21.69 -12.91 -3.50
CA MET A 164 20.97 -12.85 -4.78
C MET A 164 21.33 -11.62 -5.61
N GLY A 165 21.92 -10.60 -4.98
CA GLY A 165 22.47 -9.41 -5.65
C GLY A 165 21.62 -8.17 -5.52
N PHE A 166 20.49 -8.24 -4.80
CA PHE A 166 19.67 -7.07 -4.50
C PHE A 166 20.41 -6.13 -3.54
N ASN A 167 20.12 -4.84 -3.64
CA ASN A 167 20.68 -3.80 -2.79
C ASN A 167 19.60 -3.08 -1.95
N SER A 168 18.33 -3.34 -2.20
CA SER A 168 17.20 -2.78 -1.48
C SER A 168 16.05 -3.79 -1.30
N VAL A 169 15.22 -3.55 -0.29
CA VAL A 169 14.00 -4.32 0.00
C VAL A 169 12.83 -3.36 0.16
N ARG A 170 11.78 -3.56 -0.64
CA ARG A 170 10.46 -2.99 -0.40
C ARG A 170 9.76 -3.90 0.60
N LEU A 171 9.33 -3.35 1.73
CA LEU A 171 8.82 -4.11 2.88
C LEU A 171 7.36 -3.73 3.17
N PRO A 172 6.39 -4.39 2.52
CA PRO A 172 4.96 -4.19 2.73
C PRO A 172 4.52 -4.39 4.18
N TYR A 173 3.67 -3.49 4.70
CA TYR A 173 2.95 -3.64 5.96
C TYR A 173 1.49 -3.18 5.83
N ALA A 174 0.63 -3.58 6.78
CA ALA A 174 -0.76 -3.11 6.84
C ALA A 174 -0.98 -2.08 7.96
N ASP A 175 -1.79 -1.06 7.74
CA ASP A 175 -2.20 -0.13 8.82
C ASP A 175 -2.83 -0.86 10.00
N GLU A 176 -3.59 -1.92 9.72
CA GLU A 176 -4.17 -2.77 10.77
C GLU A 176 -3.12 -3.43 11.66
N MET A 177 -1.94 -3.81 11.13
CA MET A 177 -0.81 -4.29 11.93
C MET A 177 -0.43 -3.22 12.96
N VAL A 178 -0.27 -1.98 12.52
CA VAL A 178 0.18 -0.86 13.36
C VAL A 178 -0.84 -0.61 14.49
N ARG A 179 -2.13 -0.65 14.14
CA ARG A 179 -3.22 -0.33 15.08
C ARG A 179 -3.52 -1.45 16.06
N LYS A 180 -3.51 -2.71 15.62
CA LYS A 180 -3.75 -3.86 16.50
C LYS A 180 -2.49 -4.23 17.29
N ASN A 181 -1.34 -4.16 16.63
CA ASN A 181 -0.03 -4.58 17.14
C ASN A 181 -0.10 -5.85 18.01
N PRO A 182 -0.67 -6.96 17.49
CA PRO A 182 -0.92 -8.16 18.29
C PRO A 182 0.38 -8.85 18.69
N PHE A 183 0.31 -9.72 19.70
CA PHE A 183 1.36 -10.72 19.89
C PHE A 183 1.32 -11.71 18.74
N ILE A 184 2.49 -12.13 18.28
CA ILE A 184 2.61 -13.09 17.19
C ILE A 184 2.60 -14.51 17.77
N PRO A 185 1.86 -15.47 17.17
CA PRO A 185 1.90 -16.86 17.59
C PRO A 185 3.32 -17.44 17.52
N ASP A 186 3.73 -18.21 18.53
CA ASP A 186 5.10 -18.73 18.64
C ASP A 186 5.51 -19.60 17.43
N ASP A 187 4.56 -20.34 16.86
CA ASP A 187 4.81 -21.20 15.68
C ASP A 187 5.24 -20.39 14.45
N GLU A 188 4.71 -19.16 14.29
CA GLU A 188 5.04 -18.21 13.22
C GLU A 188 6.47 -17.63 13.37
N LEU A 189 7.11 -17.89 14.51
CA LEU A 189 8.45 -17.41 14.88
C LEU A 189 9.38 -18.56 15.26
N SER A 190 9.05 -19.81 14.89
CA SER A 190 9.76 -21.00 15.35
C SER A 190 11.25 -21.03 14.93
N ALA A 191 11.64 -20.36 13.84
CA ALA A 191 13.04 -20.16 13.45
C ALA A 191 13.70 -18.88 14.03
N ASN A 192 12.93 -18.05 14.74
CA ASN A 192 13.36 -16.79 15.36
C ASN A 192 13.01 -16.78 16.87
N PRO A 193 13.60 -17.67 17.68
CA PRO A 193 13.22 -17.85 19.08
C PRO A 193 13.45 -16.62 19.96
N ASP A 194 14.28 -15.68 19.52
CA ASP A 194 14.50 -14.40 20.19
C ASP A 194 13.33 -13.41 20.02
N LEU A 195 12.42 -13.68 19.08
CA LEU A 195 11.22 -12.87 18.85
C LEU A 195 9.95 -13.47 19.46
N VAL A 196 10.03 -14.67 20.04
CA VAL A 196 8.89 -15.31 20.72
C VAL A 196 8.35 -14.39 21.83
N GLY A 197 7.04 -14.21 21.85
CA GLY A 197 6.35 -13.29 22.77
C GLY A 197 6.47 -11.81 22.41
N GLN A 198 7.03 -11.45 21.25
CA GLN A 198 7.04 -10.08 20.75
C GLN A 198 5.74 -9.72 20.02
N ARG A 199 5.51 -8.41 19.85
CA ARG A 199 4.39 -7.89 19.07
C ARG A 199 4.78 -7.68 17.61
N ALA A 200 3.78 -7.60 16.74
CA ALA A 200 3.95 -7.45 15.30
C ALA A 200 4.93 -6.32 14.90
N LEU A 201 4.81 -5.13 15.51
CA LEU A 201 5.73 -4.01 15.24
C LEU A 201 7.17 -4.30 15.69
N ASP A 202 7.35 -4.95 16.84
CA ASP A 202 8.68 -5.31 17.33
C ASP A 202 9.36 -6.33 16.40
N VAL A 203 8.59 -7.30 15.89
CA VAL A 203 9.07 -8.25 14.87
C VAL A 203 9.40 -7.53 13.56
N PHE A 204 8.53 -6.64 13.09
CA PHE A 204 8.78 -5.85 11.88
C PHE A 204 10.08 -5.04 11.99
N PHE A 205 10.31 -4.36 13.11
CA PHE A 205 11.55 -3.62 13.35
C PHE A 205 12.78 -4.53 13.48
N ALA A 206 12.63 -5.72 14.06
CA ALA A 206 13.72 -6.70 14.09
C ALA A 206 14.11 -7.15 12.67
N VAL A 207 13.14 -7.37 11.78
CA VAL A 207 13.40 -7.68 10.37
C VAL A 207 14.06 -6.50 9.65
N VAL A 208 13.59 -5.26 9.85
CA VAL A 208 14.24 -4.07 9.28
C VAL A 208 15.70 -4.00 9.71
N ASN A 209 16.00 -4.21 10.99
CA ASN A 209 17.37 -4.21 11.49
C ASN A 209 18.22 -5.29 10.83
N SER A 210 17.72 -6.53 10.72
CA SER A 210 18.42 -7.63 10.05
C SER A 210 18.72 -7.33 8.58
N LEU A 211 17.79 -6.71 7.85
CA LEU A 211 18.00 -6.26 6.47
C LEU A 211 19.12 -5.22 6.40
N THR A 212 19.10 -4.21 7.27
CA THR A 212 20.11 -3.15 7.27
C THR A 212 21.48 -3.63 7.78
N ASP A 213 21.52 -4.58 8.72
CA ASP A 213 22.76 -5.21 9.19
C ASP A 213 23.41 -6.06 8.08
N ALA A 214 22.60 -6.62 7.17
CA ALA A 214 23.05 -7.28 5.93
C ALA A 214 23.49 -6.28 4.83
N GLY A 215 23.39 -4.97 5.08
CA GLY A 215 23.77 -3.91 4.14
C GLY A 215 22.72 -3.63 3.07
N LEU A 216 21.47 -4.03 3.26
CA LEU A 216 20.36 -3.74 2.35
C LEU A 216 19.70 -2.41 2.72
N MET A 217 19.38 -1.60 1.72
CA MET A 217 18.48 -0.46 1.91
C MET A 217 17.06 -0.98 2.15
N VAL A 218 16.30 -0.35 3.04
CA VAL A 218 14.93 -0.74 3.35
C VAL A 218 13.99 0.42 3.04
N ILE A 219 12.91 0.09 2.34
CA ILE A 219 11.81 0.99 1.99
C ILE A 219 10.53 0.37 2.56
N PRO A 220 10.12 0.73 3.80
CA PRO A 220 8.81 0.36 4.30
C PRO A 220 7.73 0.86 3.34
N ASN A 221 6.73 0.01 3.09
CA ASN A 221 5.62 0.29 2.19
C ASN A 221 4.30 0.09 2.92
N ASP A 222 3.49 1.15 2.97
CA ASP A 222 2.11 1.03 3.46
C ASP A 222 1.26 0.39 2.37
N HIS A 223 1.05 -0.92 2.50
CA HIS A 223 0.57 -1.74 1.40
C HIS A 223 -0.96 -1.84 1.35
N ILE A 224 -1.59 -1.85 2.53
CA ILE A 224 -3.01 -2.09 2.66
C ILE A 224 -3.51 -1.56 4.00
N THR A 225 -4.78 -1.16 4.08
CA THR A 225 -5.37 -0.74 5.36
C THR A 225 -5.82 -1.95 6.16
N GLN A 226 -6.49 -2.89 5.51
CA GLN A 226 -7.02 -4.12 6.10
C GLN A 226 -6.07 -5.27 5.84
N ALA A 227 -5.46 -5.84 6.88
CA ALA A 227 -4.53 -6.96 6.70
C ALA A 227 -5.22 -8.14 6.01
N ALA A 228 -4.73 -8.47 4.82
CA ALA A 228 -5.26 -9.47 3.91
C ALA A 228 -4.28 -9.64 2.75
N TRP A 229 -4.41 -10.76 2.01
CA TRP A 229 -3.72 -10.91 0.74
C TRP A 229 -4.31 -9.92 -0.29
N CYS A 230 -3.54 -8.89 -0.64
CA CYS A 230 -3.91 -7.97 -1.71
C CYS A 230 -3.64 -8.60 -3.09
N CYS A 231 -4.38 -8.29 -4.15
CA CYS A 231 -5.56 -7.42 -4.26
C CYS A 231 -6.67 -8.23 -4.93
N GLY A 232 -7.83 -8.29 -4.31
CA GLY A 232 -8.96 -9.08 -4.79
C GLY A 232 -9.73 -8.34 -5.90
N THR A 233 -10.93 -8.83 -6.20
CA THR A 233 -11.93 -8.14 -7.03
C THR A 233 -13.19 -7.79 -6.23
N ASN A 234 -13.07 -7.59 -4.92
CA ASN A 234 -14.18 -7.57 -3.97
C ASN A 234 -14.31 -6.20 -3.27
N LEU A 235 -15.35 -6.07 -2.42
CA LEU A 235 -15.58 -4.89 -1.57
C LEU A 235 -14.38 -4.53 -0.69
N SER A 236 -13.49 -5.48 -0.39
CA SER A 236 -12.20 -5.23 0.27
C SER A 236 -11.32 -4.25 -0.53
N ASP A 237 -11.28 -4.37 -1.86
CA ASP A 237 -10.45 -3.48 -2.69
C ASP A 237 -10.93 -2.04 -2.68
N LEU A 238 -12.20 -1.80 -2.39
CA LEU A 238 -12.71 -0.43 -2.23
C LEU A 238 -12.21 0.22 -0.94
N CYS A 239 -12.13 -0.57 0.12
CA CYS A 239 -11.67 -0.12 1.44
C CYS A 239 -10.15 0.07 1.51
N ASP A 240 -9.42 -0.55 0.58
CA ASP A 240 -7.97 -0.54 0.53
C ASP A 240 -7.39 0.27 -0.65
N GLY A 241 -8.21 0.67 -1.62
CA GLY A 241 -7.77 1.42 -2.79
C GLY A 241 -7.25 2.83 -2.51
N GLY A 242 -7.60 3.44 -1.37
CA GLY A 242 -7.08 4.74 -0.94
C GLY A 242 -6.31 4.64 0.38
N TRP A 243 -5.71 5.75 0.82
CA TRP A 243 -5.10 5.87 2.16
C TRP A 243 -6.12 6.17 3.27
N SER A 244 -7.34 6.56 2.89
CA SER A 244 -8.47 6.75 3.79
C SER A 244 -9.74 6.13 3.22
N ASN A 245 -10.58 5.60 4.10
CA ASN A 245 -11.81 4.89 3.76
C ASN A 245 -12.97 5.22 4.71
N ASP A 246 -12.79 6.22 5.58
CA ASP A 246 -13.77 6.63 6.58
C ASP A 246 -15.10 7.12 5.98
N TRP A 247 -15.09 7.53 4.71
CA TRP A 247 -16.25 7.92 3.91
C TRP A 247 -17.08 6.75 3.35
N LEU A 248 -16.59 5.50 3.44
CA LEU A 248 -17.28 4.28 2.99
C LEU A 248 -18.10 3.62 4.11
N GLU A 249 -18.68 4.41 5.02
CA GLU A 249 -19.52 3.85 6.10
C GLU A 249 -20.73 3.06 5.57
N PRO A 250 -21.06 1.89 6.17
CA PRO A 250 -20.37 1.12 7.21
C PRO A 250 -19.61 -0.10 6.66
N PHE A 251 -19.10 -0.06 5.42
CA PHE A 251 -18.73 -1.26 4.67
C PHE A 251 -17.31 -1.80 4.95
N CYS A 252 -16.41 -0.98 5.48
CA CYS A 252 -15.01 -1.36 5.73
C CYS A 252 -14.78 -1.94 7.13
N ARG A 253 -14.07 -3.07 7.22
CA ARG A 253 -13.72 -3.77 8.48
C ARG A 253 -12.75 -2.95 9.33
N VAL A 254 -11.77 -2.32 8.67
CA VAL A 254 -10.84 -1.37 9.31
C VAL A 254 -11.11 0.00 8.73
N ARG A 255 -11.46 0.95 9.61
CA ARG A 255 -11.81 2.32 9.25
C ARG A 255 -10.65 3.27 9.47
N GLN A 256 -10.33 4.10 8.51
CA GLN A 256 -9.14 4.94 8.54
C GLN A 256 -9.41 6.30 7.92
N THR A 257 -9.09 7.36 8.68
CA THR A 257 -8.99 8.73 8.15
C THR A 257 -7.59 8.98 7.59
N GLU A 258 -7.40 10.07 6.83
CA GLU A 258 -6.08 10.48 6.36
C GLU A 258 -5.10 10.77 7.51
N GLU A 259 -5.57 11.36 8.62
CA GLU A 259 -4.70 11.64 9.77
C GLU A 259 -4.33 10.35 10.51
N ASP A 260 -5.23 9.36 10.60
CA ASP A 260 -4.90 8.04 11.18
C ASP A 260 -3.78 7.35 10.38
N TRP A 261 -3.86 7.39 9.05
CA TRP A 261 -2.82 6.87 8.16
C TRP A 261 -1.46 7.56 8.38
N ILE A 262 -1.45 8.89 8.46
CA ILE A 262 -0.24 9.67 8.76
C ILE A 262 0.33 9.30 10.13
N GLN A 263 -0.52 9.08 11.14
CA GLN A 263 -0.08 8.67 12.48
C GLN A 263 0.46 7.24 12.51
N ASN A 264 -0.10 6.33 11.71
CA ASN A 264 0.46 4.99 11.52
C ASN A 264 1.86 5.07 10.91
N TRP A 265 2.04 5.91 9.88
CA TRP A 265 3.34 6.21 9.29
C TRP A 265 4.36 6.73 10.30
N GLU A 266 3.97 7.70 11.14
CA GLU A 266 4.85 8.19 12.21
C GLU A 266 5.20 7.11 13.24
N THR A 267 4.27 6.19 13.52
CA THR A 267 4.49 5.06 14.44
C THR A 267 5.52 4.09 13.89
N VAL A 268 5.45 3.76 12.59
CA VAL A 268 6.39 2.85 11.92
C VAL A 268 7.76 3.51 11.73
N MET A 269 7.80 4.77 11.27
CA MET A 269 9.06 5.38 10.83
C MET A 269 9.86 6.03 11.96
N ARG A 270 9.23 6.49 13.05
CA ARG A 270 9.95 7.18 14.14
C ARG A 270 11.03 6.31 14.80
N PRO A 271 10.82 5.01 15.09
CA PRO A 271 11.87 4.13 15.60
C PRO A 271 13.02 3.91 14.59
N LEU A 272 12.73 4.04 13.29
CA LEU A 272 13.66 3.81 12.20
C LEU A 272 14.49 5.05 11.82
N ALA A 273 14.21 6.21 12.41
CA ALA A 273 14.81 7.50 12.05
C ALA A 273 16.34 7.55 12.09
N ASN A 274 16.96 6.77 12.98
CA ASN A 274 18.42 6.74 13.13
C ASN A 274 19.10 5.61 12.34
N ASN A 275 18.33 4.78 11.61
CA ASN A 275 18.88 3.75 10.76
C ASN A 275 19.15 4.33 9.36
N PRO A 276 20.42 4.54 8.96
CA PRO A 276 20.74 5.25 7.73
C PRO A 276 20.34 4.46 6.47
N LEU A 277 20.24 3.13 6.58
CA LEU A 277 19.83 2.27 5.46
C LEU A 277 18.30 2.14 5.34
N VAL A 278 17.51 2.72 6.25
CA VAL A 278 16.11 3.00 5.99
C VAL A 278 16.04 4.28 5.16
N VAL A 279 16.00 4.12 3.84
CA VAL A 279 16.27 5.22 2.89
C VAL A 279 15.04 6.07 2.58
N GLY A 280 13.84 5.59 2.90
CA GLY A 280 12.62 6.29 2.53
C GLY A 280 11.35 5.57 2.96
N ALA A 281 10.22 6.08 2.50
CA ALA A 281 8.90 5.52 2.73
C ALA A 281 8.13 5.49 1.40
N ASP A 282 7.53 4.33 1.09
CA ASP A 282 6.62 4.16 -0.04
C ASP A 282 5.18 4.28 0.44
N LEU A 283 4.63 5.49 0.21
CA LEU A 283 3.59 6.06 1.06
C LEU A 283 2.27 5.30 1.03
N ARG A 284 1.84 4.81 -0.12
CA ARG A 284 0.62 4.01 -0.25
C ARG A 284 0.66 3.19 -1.52
N ASN A 285 0.48 1.88 -1.37
CA ASN A 285 0.42 0.95 -2.47
C ASN A 285 -0.84 1.11 -3.34
N GLU A 286 -0.61 1.20 -4.63
CA GLU A 286 -1.57 1.08 -5.71
C GLU A 286 -2.82 1.95 -5.55
N VAL A 287 -2.63 3.24 -5.28
CA VAL A 287 -3.74 4.17 -5.08
C VAL A 287 -4.70 4.13 -6.27
N ARG A 288 -5.97 3.81 -6.00
CA ARG A 288 -7.03 3.58 -6.98
C ARG A 288 -8.38 3.98 -6.42
N GLY A 289 -9.21 4.52 -7.29
CA GLY A 289 -10.59 4.90 -6.98
C GLY A 289 -11.57 3.86 -7.51
N ILE A 290 -12.82 3.92 -7.06
CA ILE A 290 -13.89 3.10 -7.65
C ILE A 290 -13.94 3.42 -9.16
N TRP A 291 -13.81 2.41 -10.03
CA TRP A 291 -13.78 2.58 -11.49
C TRP A 291 -12.65 3.51 -11.99
N GLY A 292 -11.51 3.57 -11.30
CA GLY A 292 -10.36 4.39 -11.73
C GLY A 292 -10.53 5.90 -11.51
N THR A 293 -11.44 6.31 -10.63
CA THR A 293 -11.81 7.73 -10.45
C THR A 293 -10.93 8.53 -9.49
N MET A 294 -9.83 7.96 -8.97
CA MET A 294 -8.97 8.67 -8.01
C MET A 294 -8.31 9.88 -8.67
N PRO A 295 -8.57 11.13 -8.23
CA PRO A 295 -7.92 12.30 -8.78
C PRO A 295 -6.47 12.40 -8.28
N TRP A 296 -5.52 12.57 -9.21
CA TRP A 296 -4.11 12.77 -8.88
C TRP A 296 -3.91 13.91 -7.87
N ASP A 297 -4.59 15.04 -8.03
CA ASP A 297 -4.43 16.21 -7.14
C ASP A 297 -4.78 15.89 -5.68
N THR A 298 -5.77 15.01 -5.46
CA THR A 298 -6.17 14.57 -4.12
C THR A 298 -5.07 13.69 -3.51
N TRP A 299 -4.57 12.71 -4.28
CA TRP A 299 -3.47 11.87 -3.83
C TRP A 299 -2.18 12.66 -3.58
N ALA A 300 -1.77 13.51 -4.52
CA ALA A 300 -0.60 14.36 -4.39
C ALA A 300 -0.66 15.25 -3.13
N SER A 301 -1.84 15.79 -2.80
CA SER A 301 -2.02 16.60 -1.59
C SER A 301 -1.88 15.77 -0.30
N ALA A 302 -2.38 14.54 -0.27
CA ALA A 302 -2.24 13.64 0.88
C ALA A 302 -0.78 13.17 1.05
N ALA A 303 -0.15 12.79 -0.07
CA ALA A 303 1.26 12.42 -0.13
C ALA A 303 2.18 13.55 0.38
N GLU A 304 1.92 14.80 0.00
CA GLU A 304 2.64 15.97 0.53
C GLU A 304 2.51 16.07 2.05
N LYS A 305 1.30 15.96 2.61
CA LYS A 305 1.08 16.05 4.07
C LYS A 305 1.83 14.95 4.83
N ALA A 306 1.72 13.70 4.38
CA ALA A 306 2.43 12.58 5.00
C ALA A 306 3.95 12.77 4.91
N SER A 307 4.44 13.18 3.73
CA SER A 307 5.85 13.46 3.49
C SER A 307 6.40 14.53 4.43
N GLU A 308 5.70 15.64 4.62
CA GLU A 308 6.13 16.71 5.54
C GLU A 308 6.25 16.21 6.98
N ARG A 309 5.33 15.35 7.42
CA ARG A 309 5.35 14.76 8.76
C ARG A 309 6.55 13.83 8.93
N LEU A 310 6.82 12.96 7.96
CA LEU A 310 7.97 12.07 7.98
C LEU A 310 9.31 12.83 7.88
N LEU A 311 9.41 13.82 6.99
CA LEU A 311 10.61 14.64 6.82
C LEU A 311 10.90 15.54 8.03
N SER A 312 9.89 15.84 8.86
CA SER A 312 10.10 16.50 10.14
C SER A 312 10.82 15.61 11.16
N ILE A 313 10.70 14.29 11.03
CA ILE A 313 11.39 13.29 11.86
C ILE A 313 12.81 13.06 11.32
N ASN A 314 12.94 12.80 10.02
CA ASN A 314 14.24 12.66 9.36
C ASN A 314 14.23 13.29 7.96
N ARG A 315 15.02 14.37 7.80
CA ARG A 315 15.14 15.15 6.56
C ARG A 315 15.87 14.44 5.43
N ASN A 316 16.40 13.24 5.66
CA ASN A 316 17.18 12.49 4.68
C ASN A 316 16.39 11.39 3.97
N TRP A 317 15.14 11.14 4.35
CA TRP A 317 14.32 10.12 3.72
C TRP A 317 13.82 10.53 2.34
N LEU A 318 13.89 9.60 1.39
CA LEU A 318 13.20 9.69 0.10
C LEU A 318 11.72 9.35 0.29
N MET A 319 10.83 10.13 -0.33
CA MET A 319 9.39 9.88 -0.34
C MET A 319 9.03 9.27 -1.68
N PHE A 320 8.69 7.99 -1.68
CA PHE A 320 8.24 7.27 -2.86
C PHE A 320 6.74 7.49 -3.03
N ILE A 321 6.36 8.11 -4.15
CA ILE A 321 4.99 8.51 -4.46
C ILE A 321 4.51 7.69 -5.64
N GLU A 322 3.72 6.65 -5.37
CA GLU A 322 3.10 5.84 -6.41
C GLU A 322 2.14 6.65 -7.29
N GLY A 323 1.96 6.20 -8.54
CA GLY A 323 0.92 6.71 -9.42
C GLY A 323 -0.49 6.34 -8.97
N ILE A 324 -1.49 6.90 -9.65
CA ILE A 324 -2.88 6.44 -9.51
C ILE A 324 -3.15 5.25 -10.43
N SER A 325 -4.36 4.69 -10.36
CA SER A 325 -4.80 3.56 -11.18
C SER A 325 -3.90 2.33 -10.99
N SER A 326 -3.71 1.92 -9.74
CA SER A 326 -2.76 0.87 -9.35
C SER A 326 -1.33 1.22 -9.78
N ALA A 327 -0.86 2.43 -9.48
CA ALA A 327 0.47 2.93 -9.83
C ALA A 327 0.82 2.92 -11.34
N ASN A 328 -0.16 2.77 -12.23
CA ASN A 328 0.08 2.73 -13.67
C ASN A 328 0.14 4.12 -14.32
N ASP A 329 -0.34 5.17 -13.64
CA ASP A 329 -0.50 6.51 -14.20
C ASP A 329 0.11 7.61 -13.30
N LEU A 330 1.19 8.22 -13.79
CA LEU A 330 1.86 9.40 -13.23
C LEU A 330 1.72 10.63 -14.16
N SER A 331 0.82 10.60 -15.16
CA SER A 331 0.64 11.70 -16.11
C SER A 331 0.16 12.99 -15.43
N GLY A 332 -0.51 12.87 -14.29
CA GLY A 332 -0.94 13.99 -13.44
C GLY A 332 0.23 14.87 -12.95
N VAL A 333 1.43 14.30 -12.82
CA VAL A 333 2.64 15.02 -12.39
C VAL A 333 2.99 16.18 -13.34
N ARG A 334 2.70 16.06 -14.65
CA ARG A 334 2.92 17.16 -15.64
C ARG A 334 2.25 18.47 -15.22
N LYS A 335 1.06 18.38 -14.62
CA LYS A 335 0.26 19.54 -14.21
C LYS A 335 0.49 19.90 -12.75
N ARG A 336 0.58 18.88 -11.88
CA ARG A 336 0.71 19.05 -10.44
C ARG A 336 1.80 18.13 -9.90
N PRO A 337 3.09 18.52 -10.01
CA PRO A 337 4.15 17.77 -9.35
C PRO A 337 4.02 17.93 -7.82
N VAL A 338 4.45 16.91 -7.09
CA VAL A 338 4.55 16.91 -5.62
C VAL A 338 5.67 17.87 -5.25
N LYS A 339 5.40 18.75 -4.29
CA LYS A 339 6.36 19.75 -3.81
C LYS A 339 6.48 19.64 -2.30
N LEU A 340 7.70 19.40 -1.84
CA LEU A 340 8.03 19.26 -0.44
C LEU A 340 8.88 20.44 0.03
N SER A 341 8.83 20.76 1.32
CA SER A 341 9.63 21.80 1.96
C SER A 341 11.11 21.44 2.01
N VAL A 342 11.42 20.13 2.06
CA VAL A 342 12.76 19.60 1.88
C VAL A 342 12.91 19.20 0.41
N PRO A 343 13.76 19.90 -0.38
CA PRO A 343 13.93 19.59 -1.79
C PRO A 343 14.65 18.24 -1.97
N ASP A 344 14.63 17.73 -3.20
CA ASP A 344 15.44 16.57 -3.61
C ASP A 344 15.12 15.28 -2.81
N ARG A 345 13.83 15.09 -2.49
CA ARG A 345 13.33 13.91 -1.75
C ARG A 345 12.27 13.08 -2.47
N VAL A 346 11.67 13.60 -3.54
CA VAL A 346 10.59 12.89 -4.24
C VAL A 346 11.16 11.88 -5.22
N VAL A 347 10.74 10.61 -5.10
CA VAL A 347 10.89 9.58 -6.12
C VAL A 347 9.48 9.16 -6.54
N TYR A 348 9.17 9.17 -7.83
CA TYR A 348 7.88 8.65 -8.29
C TYR A 348 7.95 7.15 -8.47
N SER A 349 6.86 6.43 -8.18
CA SER A 349 6.80 4.98 -8.27
C SER A 349 5.72 4.51 -9.24
N SER A 350 6.03 3.52 -10.08
CA SER A 350 5.08 2.90 -11.00
C SER A 350 5.10 1.38 -10.90
N HIS A 351 3.95 0.74 -11.09
CA HIS A 351 3.85 -0.72 -11.14
C HIS A 351 3.47 -1.17 -12.54
N ILE A 352 4.12 -2.25 -12.99
CA ILE A 352 3.94 -2.75 -14.35
C ILE A 352 3.81 -4.27 -14.28
N TYR A 353 2.71 -4.78 -14.84
CA TYR A 353 2.44 -6.22 -14.97
C TYR A 353 1.86 -6.53 -16.36
N SER A 354 1.78 -7.82 -16.71
CA SER A 354 1.21 -8.26 -17.99
C SER A 354 -0.24 -7.79 -18.19
N TRP A 355 -1.04 -7.80 -17.11
CA TRP A 355 -2.44 -7.36 -17.12
C TRP A 355 -2.63 -5.83 -17.02
N SER A 356 -1.56 -5.07 -16.85
CA SER A 356 -1.62 -3.60 -16.84
C SER A 356 -2.10 -3.02 -18.17
N GLY A 357 -2.31 -1.69 -18.19
CA GLY A 357 -2.84 -0.98 -19.36
C GLY A 357 -4.36 -0.93 -19.40
N TRP A 358 -5.01 -0.96 -18.23
CA TRP A 358 -6.45 -0.81 -18.05
C TRP A 358 -7.00 0.42 -18.78
N GLY A 359 -8.22 0.30 -19.34
CA GLY A 359 -8.88 1.38 -20.09
C GLY A 359 -8.48 1.50 -21.57
N GLN A 360 -7.62 0.61 -22.06
CA GLN A 360 -7.24 0.48 -23.47
C GLN A 360 -7.75 -0.84 -24.06
N LEU A 361 -7.67 -0.99 -25.39
CA LEU A 361 -8.19 -2.18 -26.09
C LEU A 361 -7.49 -3.48 -25.69
N TRP A 362 -6.20 -3.42 -25.34
CA TRP A 362 -5.37 -4.57 -25.03
C TRP A 362 -4.52 -4.33 -23.77
N THR A 363 -4.35 -5.37 -22.96
CA THR A 363 -3.38 -5.40 -21.84
C THR A 363 -1.95 -5.36 -22.36
N TYR A 364 -0.98 -5.03 -21.51
CA TYR A 364 0.43 -4.97 -21.90
C TYR A 364 0.96 -6.29 -22.46
N GLY A 365 0.53 -7.44 -21.93
CA GLY A 365 0.86 -8.76 -22.45
C GLY A 365 0.46 -8.99 -23.92
N LYS A 366 -0.51 -8.23 -24.44
CA LYS A 366 -1.01 -8.35 -25.82
C LYS A 366 -0.54 -7.25 -26.76
N ARG A 367 0.17 -6.24 -26.26
CA ARG A 367 0.57 -5.09 -27.07
C ARG A 367 1.85 -5.37 -27.85
N PRO A 368 1.98 -4.83 -29.08
CA PRO A 368 3.28 -4.73 -29.72
C PRO A 368 4.18 -3.72 -28.99
N PHE A 369 5.50 -3.88 -29.11
CA PHE A 369 6.48 -3.05 -28.40
C PHE A 369 6.22 -1.55 -28.53
N GLU A 370 5.94 -1.04 -29.73
CA GLU A 370 5.72 0.40 -29.95
C GLU A 370 4.55 0.96 -29.12
N SER A 371 3.45 0.20 -29.02
CA SER A 371 2.28 0.60 -28.22
C SER A 371 2.55 0.48 -26.72
N PHE A 372 3.32 -0.54 -26.31
CA PHE A 372 3.77 -0.69 -24.93
C PHE A 372 4.69 0.46 -24.51
N ALA A 373 5.74 0.74 -25.29
CA ALA A 373 6.70 1.81 -25.05
C ALA A 373 6.03 3.19 -25.03
N GLY A 374 5.09 3.45 -25.95
CA GLY A 374 4.29 4.68 -25.94
C GLY A 374 3.53 4.87 -24.63
N ALA A 375 2.92 3.81 -24.09
CA ALA A 375 2.24 3.87 -22.79
C ALA A 375 3.21 4.18 -21.64
N MET A 376 4.43 3.62 -21.66
CA MET A 376 5.44 3.94 -20.64
C MET A 376 5.82 5.42 -20.68
N ILE A 377 6.05 5.97 -21.88
CA ILE A 377 6.36 7.39 -22.10
C ILE A 377 5.24 8.29 -21.57
N ASP A 378 4.00 8.01 -21.95
CA ASP A 378 2.86 8.84 -21.59
C ASP A 378 2.59 8.81 -20.09
N ASN A 379 2.71 7.64 -19.47
CA ASN A 379 2.32 7.45 -18.08
C ASN A 379 3.38 7.91 -17.09
N TRP A 380 4.67 7.61 -17.31
CA TRP A 380 5.71 7.88 -16.30
C TRP A 380 7.10 8.19 -16.86
N ALA A 381 7.52 7.58 -17.98
CA ALA A 381 8.92 7.66 -18.43
C ALA A 381 9.31 9.05 -18.93
N TYR A 382 8.34 9.91 -19.25
CA TYR A 382 8.60 11.32 -19.50
C TYR A 382 9.26 12.03 -18.31
N LEU A 383 9.01 11.58 -17.07
CA LEU A 383 9.63 12.16 -15.87
C LEU A 383 11.15 11.97 -15.90
N ILE A 384 11.60 10.85 -16.47
CA ILE A 384 13.01 10.55 -16.68
C ILE A 384 13.53 11.35 -17.88
N SER A 385 12.88 11.27 -19.05
CA SER A 385 13.40 11.92 -20.28
C SER A 385 13.45 13.43 -20.18
N ASP A 386 12.52 14.02 -19.45
CA ASP A 386 12.41 15.48 -19.27
C ASP A 386 13.20 15.96 -18.04
N GLU A 387 13.97 15.07 -17.39
CA GLU A 387 14.79 15.34 -16.19
C GLU A 387 13.98 15.98 -15.04
N ILE A 388 12.73 15.54 -14.85
CA ILE A 388 11.81 16.09 -13.84
C ILE A 388 12.05 15.45 -12.46
N ALA A 389 12.09 14.12 -12.41
CA ALA A 389 12.23 13.35 -11.18
C ALA A 389 12.64 11.90 -11.50
N PRO A 390 13.35 11.20 -10.60
CA PRO A 390 13.58 9.77 -10.77
C PRO A 390 12.26 9.00 -10.66
N VAL A 391 12.18 7.92 -11.45
CA VAL A 391 11.11 6.92 -11.33
C VAL A 391 11.73 5.60 -10.86
N TRP A 392 11.04 4.96 -9.92
CA TRP A 392 11.29 3.60 -9.47
C TRP A 392 10.12 2.72 -9.89
N VAL A 393 10.38 1.64 -10.62
CA VAL A 393 9.33 0.65 -10.88
C VAL A 393 9.20 -0.23 -9.65
N GLY A 394 8.35 0.15 -8.69
CA GLY A 394 8.26 -0.46 -7.35
C GLY A 394 7.84 -1.94 -7.36
N GLU A 395 7.05 -2.31 -8.38
CA GLU A 395 6.65 -3.68 -8.64
C GLU A 395 6.70 -4.01 -10.13
N LEU A 396 7.36 -5.14 -10.40
CA LEU A 396 7.32 -5.90 -11.64
C LEU A 396 7.48 -7.38 -11.30
N GLY A 397 6.91 -8.26 -12.12
CA GLY A 397 7.05 -9.70 -11.93
C GLY A 397 6.53 -10.48 -13.11
N VAL A 398 6.95 -11.75 -13.19
CA VAL A 398 6.51 -12.70 -14.22
C VAL A 398 6.55 -14.12 -13.65
N SER A 399 5.66 -14.98 -14.15
CA SER A 399 5.50 -16.37 -13.72
C SER A 399 6.76 -17.19 -13.99
N ASP A 400 7.18 -18.05 -13.07
CA ASP A 400 8.19 -19.08 -13.33
C ASP A 400 7.80 -20.04 -14.47
N MET A 401 6.51 -20.16 -14.73
CA MET A 401 5.92 -20.88 -15.87
C MET A 401 5.13 -19.88 -16.74
N PRO A 402 5.79 -19.07 -17.59
CA PRO A 402 5.13 -17.99 -18.32
C PRO A 402 4.33 -18.52 -19.53
N ASN A 403 3.21 -17.87 -19.84
CA ASN A 403 2.53 -18.04 -21.12
C ASN A 403 3.04 -17.03 -22.18
N GLU A 404 2.47 -17.04 -23.39
CA GLU A 404 2.89 -16.14 -24.48
C GLU A 404 2.72 -14.65 -24.14
N GLU A 405 1.64 -14.27 -23.44
CA GLU A 405 1.38 -12.88 -23.04
C GLU A 405 2.37 -12.43 -21.96
N ASP A 406 2.69 -13.32 -21.00
CA ASP A 406 3.68 -13.08 -19.97
C ASP A 406 5.06 -12.81 -20.56
N LEU A 407 5.51 -13.66 -21.51
CA LEU A 407 6.79 -13.50 -22.21
C LEU A 407 6.81 -12.21 -23.04
N ASN A 408 5.75 -11.93 -23.80
CA ASN A 408 5.67 -10.74 -24.63
C ASN A 408 5.76 -9.45 -23.80
N TYR A 409 5.04 -9.38 -22.67
CA TYR A 409 5.15 -8.26 -21.73
C TYR A 409 6.55 -8.16 -21.11
N TRP A 410 7.09 -9.28 -20.63
CA TRP A 410 8.37 -9.31 -19.93
C TRP A 410 9.53 -8.88 -20.83
N ASP A 411 9.58 -9.39 -22.06
CA ASP A 411 10.58 -9.00 -23.06
C ASP A 411 10.54 -7.50 -23.37
N HIS A 412 9.33 -6.95 -23.56
CA HIS A 412 9.14 -5.53 -23.80
C HIS A 412 9.56 -4.68 -22.59
N LEU A 413 9.18 -5.07 -21.38
CA LEU A 413 9.56 -4.35 -20.17
C LEU A 413 11.06 -4.40 -19.94
N ALA A 414 11.69 -5.57 -20.04
CA ALA A 414 13.13 -5.74 -19.87
C ALA A 414 13.91 -4.90 -20.90
N ALA A 415 13.50 -4.90 -22.16
CA ALA A 415 14.08 -4.04 -23.18
C ALA A 415 13.94 -2.55 -22.84
N TYR A 416 12.78 -2.13 -22.34
CA TYR A 416 12.51 -0.74 -21.99
C TYR A 416 13.32 -0.27 -20.76
N LEU A 417 13.38 -1.09 -19.71
CA LEU A 417 14.15 -0.79 -18.49
C LEU A 417 15.66 -0.77 -18.76
N ARG A 418 16.16 -1.65 -19.64
CA ARG A 418 17.56 -1.63 -20.06
C ARG A 418 17.92 -0.33 -20.77
N ASN A 419 17.04 0.17 -21.63
CA ASN A 419 17.27 1.41 -22.38
C ASN A 419 17.19 2.67 -21.51
N THR A 420 16.35 2.66 -20.47
CA THR A 420 16.13 3.82 -19.59
C THR A 420 17.01 3.81 -18.34
N ASP A 421 17.66 2.69 -18.03
CA ASP A 421 18.43 2.45 -16.81
C ASP A 421 17.64 2.78 -15.53
N THR A 422 16.34 2.45 -15.54
CA THR A 422 15.40 2.78 -14.47
C THR A 422 15.59 1.84 -13.26
N SER A 423 15.46 2.38 -12.05
CA SER A 423 15.45 1.58 -10.81
C SER A 423 14.19 0.71 -10.76
N TRP A 424 14.25 -0.47 -10.15
CA TRP A 424 13.13 -1.42 -10.16
C TRP A 424 13.03 -2.25 -8.88
N GLY A 425 11.88 -2.89 -8.67
CA GLY A 425 11.58 -3.79 -7.56
C GLY A 425 10.82 -5.02 -8.01
N TYR A 426 11.43 -6.20 -7.85
CA TYR A 426 10.82 -7.45 -8.28
C TYR A 426 9.82 -7.97 -7.23
N TRP A 427 8.63 -8.35 -7.67
CA TRP A 427 7.63 -9.07 -6.89
C TRP A 427 7.70 -10.55 -7.25
N ALA A 428 8.07 -11.47 -6.36
CA ALA A 428 8.46 -11.26 -4.95
C ALA A 428 9.52 -12.27 -4.49
N LEU A 429 10.02 -12.09 -3.26
CA LEU A 429 10.88 -13.07 -2.59
C LEU A 429 10.13 -14.36 -2.28
N ASN A 430 8.93 -14.23 -1.71
CA ASN A 430 8.18 -15.28 -1.01
C ASN A 430 7.88 -16.52 -1.89
N PRO A 431 7.93 -17.74 -1.34
CA PRO A 431 7.61 -18.98 -2.05
C PRO A 431 6.12 -19.28 -2.15
N ARG A 432 5.32 -18.77 -1.21
CA ARG A 432 3.91 -19.13 -1.01
C ARG A 432 3.05 -17.91 -0.74
N LYS A 433 1.82 -17.94 -1.27
CA LYS A 433 0.80 -16.92 -1.01
C LYS A 433 0.17 -17.15 0.37
N PRO A 434 -0.05 -16.08 1.16
CA PRO A 434 -0.63 -16.19 2.48
C PRO A 434 -2.10 -16.62 2.40
N GLY A 435 -2.56 -17.35 3.42
CA GLY A 435 -3.92 -17.86 3.49
C GLY A 435 -4.15 -19.15 2.69
N SER A 436 -4.01 -19.12 1.36
CA SER A 436 -4.20 -20.33 0.53
C SER A 436 -3.00 -21.28 0.56
N ASN A 437 -1.82 -20.76 0.88
CA ASN A 437 -0.55 -21.49 0.78
C ASN A 437 -0.28 -22.00 -0.65
N ASP A 438 -0.84 -21.32 -1.65
CA ASP A 438 -0.58 -21.62 -3.05
C ASP A 438 0.86 -21.29 -3.40
N TRP A 439 1.39 -22.00 -4.39
CA TRP A 439 2.69 -21.66 -4.98
C TRP A 439 2.67 -20.23 -5.50
N GLU A 440 3.61 -19.41 -5.02
CA GLU A 440 3.85 -18.10 -5.59
C GLU A 440 4.71 -18.29 -6.84
N SER A 441 4.06 -18.32 -8.01
CA SER A 441 4.76 -18.48 -9.29
C SER A 441 5.72 -17.31 -9.54
N TYR A 442 5.51 -16.17 -8.90
CA TYR A 442 6.39 -15.01 -9.01
C TYR A 442 7.55 -15.08 -8.01
N GLY A 443 7.54 -16.03 -7.08
CA GLY A 443 8.53 -16.19 -6.02
C GLY A 443 9.91 -16.52 -6.56
N LEU A 444 10.95 -16.06 -5.84
CA LEU A 444 12.35 -16.31 -6.18
C LEU A 444 13.04 -17.32 -5.26
N VAL A 445 12.39 -17.78 -4.19
CA VAL A 445 12.92 -18.85 -3.32
C VAL A 445 11.92 -19.99 -3.19
N ASP A 446 12.40 -21.17 -2.80
CA ASP A 446 11.56 -22.32 -2.48
C ASP A 446 11.10 -22.30 -1.01
N ASP A 447 10.29 -23.29 -0.64
CA ASP A 447 9.64 -23.38 0.69
C ASP A 447 10.63 -23.41 1.86
N ASP A 448 11.91 -23.72 1.63
CA ASP A 448 12.96 -23.71 2.65
C ASP A 448 13.48 -22.30 2.99
N TRP A 449 13.04 -21.27 2.27
CA TRP A 449 13.51 -19.88 2.37
C TRP A 449 15.04 -19.75 2.23
N GLU A 450 15.67 -20.66 1.47
CA GLU A 450 17.11 -20.72 1.23
C GLU A 450 17.45 -21.00 -0.23
N THR A 451 16.76 -21.97 -0.85
CA THR A 451 17.00 -22.37 -2.24
C THR A 451 16.43 -21.31 -3.18
N VAL A 452 17.30 -20.69 -3.98
CA VAL A 452 16.93 -19.67 -4.98
C VAL A 452 16.52 -20.34 -6.28
N ARG A 453 15.43 -19.88 -6.87
CA ARG A 453 14.95 -20.27 -8.20
C ARG A 453 15.76 -19.55 -9.29
N TRP A 454 16.91 -20.12 -9.65
CA TRP A 454 17.78 -19.61 -10.71
C TRP A 454 17.24 -19.96 -12.11
N ASP A 455 16.16 -19.30 -12.51
CA ASP A 455 15.55 -19.42 -13.83
C ASP A 455 15.77 -18.17 -14.70
N TYR A 456 15.09 -18.13 -15.86
CA TYR A 456 15.23 -17.06 -16.85
C TYR A 456 15.00 -15.65 -16.27
N ARG A 457 14.17 -15.52 -15.23
CA ARG A 457 13.85 -14.23 -14.59
C ARG A 457 15.07 -13.66 -13.89
N MET A 458 15.84 -14.52 -13.20
CA MET A 458 17.09 -14.11 -12.56
C MET A 458 18.14 -13.69 -13.61
N ASP A 459 18.26 -14.45 -14.70
CA ASP A 459 19.17 -14.10 -15.80
C ASP A 459 18.79 -12.76 -16.44
N ASP A 460 17.51 -12.51 -16.69
CA ASP A 460 17.02 -11.23 -17.23
C ASP A 460 17.29 -10.06 -16.26
N MET A 461 17.03 -10.25 -14.96
CA MET A 461 17.31 -9.22 -13.94
C MET A 461 18.81 -8.89 -13.83
N VAL A 462 19.71 -9.86 -14.07
CA VAL A 462 21.15 -9.58 -14.18
C VAL A 462 21.42 -8.62 -15.34
N THR A 463 20.73 -8.77 -16.48
CA THR A 463 20.84 -7.81 -17.60
C THR A 463 20.28 -6.42 -17.26
N LEU A 464 19.46 -6.31 -16.22
CA LEU A 464 18.89 -5.06 -15.72
C LEU A 464 19.70 -4.44 -14.56
N GLY A 465 20.87 -5.02 -14.23
CA GLY A 465 21.80 -4.48 -13.23
C GLY A 465 21.80 -5.19 -11.89
N LEU A 466 21.09 -6.33 -11.73
CA LEU A 466 21.24 -7.18 -10.55
C LEU A 466 22.65 -7.77 -10.49
N THR A 467 23.28 -7.81 -9.30
CA THR A 467 24.67 -8.26 -9.14
C THR A 467 24.84 -9.41 -8.13
N PRO A 468 24.50 -10.66 -8.49
CA PRO A 468 24.60 -11.81 -7.59
C PRO A 468 26.02 -12.07 -7.06
N HIS A 469 26.13 -12.35 -5.76
CA HIS A 469 27.37 -12.73 -5.09
C HIS A 469 27.47 -14.27 -5.08
N HIS A 470 28.11 -14.82 -6.12
CA HIS A 470 28.26 -16.26 -6.46
C HIS A 470 27.05 -16.97 -7.08
N LYS A 471 27.20 -17.39 -8.35
CA LYS A 471 26.38 -18.42 -8.99
C LYS A 471 26.76 -19.80 -8.41
N SER A 472 26.24 -20.20 -7.26
CA SER A 472 26.22 -21.63 -6.93
C SER A 472 25.04 -22.27 -7.66
N ASN A 473 25.21 -22.60 -8.95
CA ASN A 473 24.24 -23.46 -9.61
C ASN A 473 24.22 -24.82 -8.87
N PRO A 474 23.05 -25.35 -8.48
CA PRO A 474 22.94 -26.79 -8.31
C PRO A 474 23.24 -27.43 -9.67
N VAL A 475 24.29 -28.25 -9.74
CA VAL A 475 24.56 -29.08 -10.92
C VAL A 475 23.37 -30.05 -11.06
N PRO A 476 22.64 -30.08 -12.19
CA PRO A 476 21.62 -31.09 -12.39
C PRO A 476 22.31 -32.46 -12.40
N PRO A 477 21.71 -33.52 -11.83
CA PRO A 477 22.34 -34.84 -11.79
C PRO A 477 22.67 -35.29 -13.22
N GLU A 478 23.94 -35.58 -13.47
CA GLU A 478 24.40 -36.14 -14.74
C GLU A 478 23.58 -37.39 -15.07
N ASN A 479 23.05 -37.41 -16.29
CA ASN A 479 22.37 -38.56 -16.87
C ASN A 479 23.19 -39.83 -16.64
N GLY A 480 22.55 -40.80 -15.98
CA GLY A 480 23.16 -42.05 -15.56
C GLY A 480 23.91 -42.75 -16.70
N GLN A 481 25.19 -43.00 -16.47
CA GLN A 481 25.90 -44.09 -17.13
C GLN A 481 25.24 -45.41 -16.74
N ILE A 482 24.61 -46.05 -17.72
CA ILE A 482 24.14 -47.43 -17.63
C ILE A 482 25.38 -48.33 -17.41
N PRO A 483 25.48 -49.09 -16.31
CA PRO A 483 26.51 -50.10 -16.18
C PRO A 483 26.08 -51.33 -16.98
N ILE A 484 26.85 -51.66 -18.01
CA ILE A 484 26.76 -52.94 -18.72
C ILE A 484 27.13 -54.03 -17.71
N GLN A 485 26.13 -54.78 -17.23
CA GLN A 485 26.37 -56.04 -16.54
C GLN A 485 26.67 -57.13 -17.59
N ALA A 486 27.87 -57.69 -17.51
CA ALA A 486 28.20 -58.95 -18.15
C ALA A 486 27.43 -60.07 -17.42
N GLN A 487 26.66 -60.85 -18.18
CA GLN A 487 26.15 -62.15 -17.73
C GLN A 487 26.88 -63.27 -18.48
N ASN A 488 27.39 -64.21 -17.69
CA ASN A 488 27.65 -65.59 -18.09
C ASN A 488 26.35 -66.33 -18.39
#